data_AF-A0A4R1UQ85-F1
#
_entry.id   AF-A0A4R1UQ85-F1
#
_cell.length_a   1.000
_cell.length_b   1.000
_cell.length_c   1.000
_cell.angle_alpha   90.00
_cell.angle_beta   90.00
_cell.angle_gamma   90.00
#
_symmetry.space_group_name_H-M   'P 1'
#
loop_
_entity.id
_entity.type
_entity.pdbx_description
1 polymer ?
#
loop_
_entity_poly.entity_id
_entity_poly.type
_entity_poly.pdbx_seq_one_letter_code
_entity_poly.pdbx_strand_id
1 'polypeptide(L)'
;MAGRVDTALKLALAAAALIAGSGVGYYYGVVLPAQAAREEARESAERDAEQARQKAAEKAQAEQQQRQESAQLEYQDCLNFAELSYKERWTASCHAQHEADVAAFQDCSDNLFATEEGCRAKHPIRPERDCALPGPTAQSYSDAREQRKNECLARLQAAQGGGQPLPQQSVPQMAPQPMQQAPMSQAAGY
;
A
#
# COMPACT_ATOMS: atom_id res chain seq x y z
N MET A 1 -44.02 -41.80 -75.75
CA MET A 1 -42.91 -41.57 -74.78
C MET A 1 -42.74 -40.10 -74.36
N ALA A 2 -43.34 -39.12 -75.06
CA ALA A 2 -43.20 -37.69 -74.76
C ALA A 2 -43.73 -37.24 -73.38
N GLY A 3 -44.83 -37.82 -72.88
CA GLY A 3 -45.41 -37.41 -71.59
C GLY A 3 -44.57 -37.74 -70.35
N ARG A 4 -43.69 -38.75 -70.41
CA ARG A 4 -42.82 -39.11 -69.26
C ARG A 4 -41.64 -38.15 -69.11
N VAL A 5 -41.15 -37.59 -70.21
CA VAL A 5 -40.02 -36.65 -70.23
C VAL A 5 -40.44 -35.30 -69.62
N ASP A 6 -41.64 -34.82 -69.95
CA ASP A 6 -42.19 -33.58 -69.40
C ASP A 6 -42.41 -33.67 -67.88
N THR A 7 -42.85 -34.85 -67.41
CA THR A 7 -43.07 -35.12 -65.99
C THR A 7 -41.77 -35.16 -65.20
N ALA A 8 -40.73 -35.80 -65.76
CA ALA A 8 -39.40 -35.84 -65.14
C ALA A 8 -38.75 -34.46 -65.07
N LEU A 9 -38.93 -33.62 -66.11
CA LEU A 9 -38.40 -32.26 -66.13
C LEU A 9 -39.07 -31.38 -65.07
N LYS A 10 -40.40 -31.48 -64.91
CA LYS A 10 -41.16 -30.78 -63.85
C LYS A 10 -40.73 -31.22 -62.44
N LEU A 11 -40.51 -32.52 -62.23
CA LEU A 11 -39.99 -33.04 -60.97
C LEU A 11 -38.58 -32.53 -60.65
N ALA A 12 -37.69 -32.49 -61.64
CA ALA A 12 -36.35 -31.95 -61.48
C ALA A 12 -36.36 -30.45 -61.13
N LEU A 13 -37.24 -29.68 -61.78
CA LEU A 13 -37.42 -28.24 -61.51
C LEU A 13 -38.00 -27.99 -60.11
N ALA A 14 -38.97 -28.80 -59.68
CA ALA A 14 -39.52 -28.74 -58.33
C ALA A 14 -38.48 -29.13 -57.26
N ALA A 15 -37.68 -30.16 -57.51
CA ALA A 15 -36.59 -30.57 -56.63
C ALA A 15 -35.50 -29.49 -56.53
N ALA A 16 -35.12 -28.87 -57.67
CA ALA A 16 -34.17 -27.77 -57.69
C ALA A 16 -34.67 -26.55 -56.88
N ALA A 17 -35.96 -26.20 -57.01
CA ALA A 17 -36.57 -25.13 -56.23
C ALA A 17 -36.58 -25.42 -54.72
N LEU A 18 -36.85 -26.67 -54.32
CA LEU A 18 -36.81 -27.08 -52.91
C LEU A 18 -35.39 -27.06 -52.33
N ILE A 19 -34.39 -27.50 -53.09
CA ILE A 19 -32.98 -27.47 -52.66
C ILE A 19 -32.48 -26.02 -52.55
N ALA A 20 -32.80 -25.17 -53.52
CA ALA A 20 -32.47 -23.75 -53.46
C ALA A 20 -33.16 -23.04 -52.29
N GLY A 21 -34.46 -23.28 -52.08
CA GLY A 21 -35.24 -22.70 -50.99
C GLY A 21 -34.79 -23.15 -49.60
N SER A 22 -34.43 -24.43 -49.44
CA SER A 22 -33.90 -24.96 -48.18
C SER A 22 -32.51 -24.44 -47.85
N GLY A 23 -31.63 -24.25 -48.86
CA GLY A 23 -30.32 -23.61 -48.66
C GLY A 23 -30.45 -22.17 -48.17
N VAL A 24 -31.32 -21.37 -48.78
CA VAL A 24 -31.58 -19.99 -48.36
C VAL A 24 -32.25 -19.97 -46.97
N GLY A 25 -33.27 -20.80 -46.75
CA GLY A 25 -33.94 -20.91 -45.46
C GLY A 25 -33.00 -21.32 -44.32
N TYR A 26 -32.09 -22.26 -44.56
CA TYR A 26 -31.07 -22.67 -43.59
C TYR A 26 -30.07 -21.55 -43.29
N TYR A 27 -29.60 -20.84 -44.32
CA TYR A 27 -28.67 -19.73 -44.14
C TYR A 27 -29.29 -18.60 -43.31
N TYR A 28 -30.51 -18.17 -43.65
CA TYR A 28 -31.17 -17.09 -42.91
C TYR A 28 -31.73 -17.52 -41.55
N GLY A 29 -32.21 -18.76 -41.43
CA GLY A 29 -32.82 -19.27 -40.20
C GLY A 29 -31.85 -19.82 -39.16
N VAL A 30 -30.66 -20.25 -39.55
CA VAL A 30 -29.68 -20.89 -38.64
C VAL A 30 -28.36 -20.14 -38.61
N VAL A 31 -27.79 -19.80 -39.77
CA VAL A 31 -26.43 -19.23 -39.83
C VAL A 31 -26.41 -17.79 -39.36
N LEU A 32 -27.32 -16.93 -39.83
CA LEU A 32 -27.40 -15.53 -39.40
C LEU A 32 -27.64 -15.35 -37.88
N PRO A 33 -28.63 -16.00 -37.26
CA PRO A 33 -28.84 -15.85 -35.80
C PRO A 33 -27.68 -16.43 -34.98
N ALA A 34 -27.02 -17.49 -35.47
CA ALA A 34 -25.83 -18.04 -34.80
C ALA A 34 -24.63 -17.08 -34.83
N GLN A 35 -24.51 -16.21 -35.84
CA GLN A 35 -23.47 -15.18 -35.87
C GLN A 35 -23.80 -14.04 -34.91
N ALA A 36 -25.04 -13.55 -34.91
CA ALA A 36 -25.49 -12.52 -33.97
C ALA A 36 -25.30 -12.95 -32.51
N ALA A 37 -25.69 -14.18 -32.15
CA ALA A 37 -25.49 -14.72 -30.81
C ALA A 37 -24.02 -14.84 -30.39
N ARG A 38 -23.10 -15.05 -31.35
CA ARG A 38 -21.65 -15.10 -31.06
C ARG A 38 -21.06 -13.71 -30.85
N GLU A 39 -21.55 -12.70 -31.57
CA GLU A 39 -21.13 -11.31 -31.37
C GLU A 39 -21.62 -10.80 -30.00
N GLU A 40 -22.88 -11.03 -29.64
CA GLU A 40 -23.42 -10.71 -28.32
C GLU A 40 -22.68 -11.42 -27.18
N ALA A 41 -22.30 -12.69 -27.38
CA ALA A 41 -21.51 -13.44 -26.41
C ALA A 41 -20.08 -12.89 -26.26
N ARG A 42 -19.49 -12.36 -27.34
CA ARG A 42 -18.17 -11.70 -27.27
C ARG A 42 -18.25 -10.35 -26.58
N GLU A 43 -19.24 -9.53 -26.92
CA GLU A 43 -19.42 -8.21 -26.31
C GLU A 43 -19.73 -8.32 -24.81
N SER A 44 -20.55 -9.29 -24.41
CA SER A 44 -20.80 -9.55 -22.97
C SER A 44 -19.54 -10.06 -22.26
N ALA A 45 -18.78 -10.99 -22.86
CA ALA A 45 -17.51 -11.45 -22.29
C ALA A 45 -16.47 -10.32 -22.16
N GLU A 46 -16.40 -9.41 -23.13
CA GLU A 46 -15.53 -8.22 -23.07
C GLU A 46 -15.95 -7.26 -21.96
N ARG A 47 -17.26 -7.00 -21.82
CA ARG A 47 -17.80 -6.17 -20.73
C ARG A 47 -17.55 -6.79 -19.36
N ASP A 48 -17.73 -8.10 -19.22
CA ASP A 48 -17.47 -8.81 -17.97
C ASP A 48 -15.98 -8.80 -17.62
N ALA A 49 -15.10 -8.98 -18.61
CA ALA A 49 -13.65 -8.87 -18.44
C ALA A 49 -13.23 -7.46 -18.02
N GLU A 50 -13.82 -6.43 -18.62
CA GLU A 50 -13.56 -5.03 -18.28
C GLU A 50 -14.05 -4.70 -16.86
N GLN A 51 -15.25 -5.14 -16.49
CA GLN A 51 -15.77 -4.99 -15.12
C GLN A 51 -14.90 -5.74 -14.10
N ALA A 52 -14.41 -6.93 -14.43
CA ALA A 52 -13.51 -7.68 -13.57
C ALA A 52 -12.17 -6.94 -13.35
N ARG A 53 -11.62 -6.33 -14.41
CA ARG A 53 -10.41 -5.50 -14.33
C ARG A 53 -10.63 -4.25 -13.47
N GLN A 54 -11.76 -3.56 -13.67
CA GLN A 54 -12.10 -2.39 -12.87
C GLN A 54 -12.27 -2.74 -11.39
N LYS A 55 -12.99 -3.82 -11.07
CA LYS A 55 -13.14 -4.31 -9.69
C LYS A 55 -11.80 -4.73 -9.07
N ALA A 56 -10.91 -5.35 -9.85
CA ALA A 56 -9.58 -5.71 -9.37
C ALA A 56 -8.72 -4.46 -9.09
N ALA A 57 -8.78 -3.45 -9.96
CA ALA A 57 -8.08 -2.19 -9.77
C ALA A 57 -8.61 -1.42 -8.56
N GLU A 58 -9.93 -1.35 -8.38
CA GLU A 58 -10.58 -0.71 -7.23
C GLU A 58 -10.19 -1.40 -5.92
N LYS A 59 -10.21 -2.74 -5.88
CA LYS A 59 -9.75 -3.51 -4.72
C LYS A 59 -8.29 -3.23 -4.40
N ALA A 60 -7.40 -3.25 -5.41
CA ALA A 60 -5.99 -2.96 -5.22
C ALA A 60 -5.76 -1.55 -4.67
N GLN A 61 -6.51 -0.56 -5.15
CA GLN A 61 -6.46 0.81 -4.62
C GLN A 61 -6.99 0.90 -3.18
N ALA A 62 -8.11 0.24 -2.87
CA ALA A 62 -8.67 0.19 -1.52
C ALA A 62 -7.70 -0.49 -0.53
N GLU A 63 -7.06 -1.59 -0.92
CA GLU A 63 -6.06 -2.28 -0.10
C GLU A 63 -4.79 -1.44 0.09
N GLN A 64 -4.39 -0.64 -0.90
CA GLN A 64 -3.29 0.32 -0.74
C GLN A 64 -3.65 1.45 0.22
N GLN A 65 -4.85 2.01 0.11
CA GLN A 65 -5.33 3.06 1.01
C GLN A 65 -5.44 2.54 2.45
N GLN A 66 -6.02 1.36 2.66
CA GLN A 66 -6.10 0.72 3.97
C GLN A 66 -4.73 0.48 4.59
N ARG A 67 -3.74 0.02 3.79
CA ARG A 67 -2.36 -0.15 4.27
C ARG A 67 -1.69 1.17 4.65
N GLN A 68 -1.93 2.23 3.90
CA GLN A 68 -1.39 3.55 4.23
C GLN A 68 -2.05 4.11 5.50
N GLU A 69 -3.36 3.96 5.65
CA GLU A 69 -4.09 4.40 6.83
C GLU A 69 -3.66 3.62 8.08
N SER A 70 -3.55 2.29 7.99
CA SER A 70 -3.08 1.47 9.10
C SER A 70 -1.66 1.83 9.51
N ALA A 71 -0.75 2.05 8.56
CA ALA A 71 0.62 2.48 8.86
C ALA A 71 0.67 3.85 9.55
N GLN A 72 -0.20 4.79 9.16
CA GLN A 72 -0.31 6.09 9.83
C GLN A 72 -0.88 5.98 11.25
N LEU A 73 -1.86 5.10 11.47
CA LEU A 73 -2.42 4.84 12.80
C LEU A 73 -1.37 4.22 13.72
N GLU A 74 -0.64 3.22 13.26
CA GLU A 74 0.46 2.60 14.01
C GLU A 74 1.56 3.61 14.37
N TYR A 75 1.89 4.52 13.44
CA TYR A 75 2.84 5.59 13.70
C TYR A 75 2.36 6.54 14.80
N GLN A 76 1.10 6.98 14.74
CA GLN A 76 0.53 7.86 15.77
C GLN A 76 0.47 7.19 17.13
N ASP A 77 0.11 5.91 17.20
CA ASP A 77 0.10 5.15 18.44
C ASP A 77 1.52 5.02 19.03
N CYS A 78 2.50 4.72 18.17
CA CYS A 78 3.91 4.67 18.56
C CYS A 78 4.41 6.00 19.15
N LEU A 79 4.06 7.13 18.52
CA LEU A 79 4.40 8.45 19.05
C LEU A 79 3.72 8.71 20.39
N ASN A 80 2.43 8.40 20.52
CA ASN A 80 1.69 8.58 21.75
C ASN A 80 2.29 7.74 22.89
N PHE A 81 2.62 6.48 22.62
CA PHE A 81 3.28 5.61 23.57
C PHE A 81 4.65 6.16 24.01
N ALA A 82 5.44 6.73 23.09
CA ALA A 82 6.71 7.35 23.42
C ALA A 82 6.54 8.57 24.35
N GLU A 83 5.53 9.43 24.09
CA GLU A 83 5.20 10.58 24.93
C GLU A 83 4.69 10.16 26.31
N LEU A 84 3.78 9.19 26.37
CA LEU A 84 3.23 8.66 27.62
C LEU A 84 4.34 8.04 28.48
N SER A 85 5.16 7.18 27.88
CA SER A 85 6.31 6.57 28.56
C SER A 85 7.28 7.61 29.13
N TYR A 86 7.51 8.71 28.39
CA TYR A 86 8.34 9.81 28.86
C TYR A 86 7.72 10.49 30.09
N LYS A 87 6.44 10.87 30.03
CA LYS A 87 5.73 11.54 31.12
C LYS A 87 5.63 10.66 32.37
N GLU A 88 5.35 9.37 32.20
CA GLU A 88 5.29 8.42 33.30
C GLU A 88 6.62 8.28 34.02
N ARG A 89 7.73 8.13 33.27
CA ARG A 89 9.08 8.05 33.86
C ARG A 89 9.47 9.34 34.56
N TRP A 90 9.14 10.48 33.96
CA TRP A 90 9.37 11.79 34.56
C TRP A 90 8.63 11.91 35.89
N THR A 91 7.33 11.60 35.88
CA THR A 91 6.46 11.66 37.06
C THR A 91 6.91 10.67 38.14
N ALA A 92 7.26 9.44 37.79
CA ALA A 92 7.76 8.45 38.73
C ALA A 92 9.07 8.92 39.41
N SER A 93 9.95 9.59 38.66
CA SER A 93 11.18 10.15 39.21
C SER A 93 10.91 11.34 40.13
N CYS A 94 9.93 12.17 39.79
CA CYS A 94 9.49 13.26 40.67
C CYS A 94 8.90 12.73 41.97
N HIS A 95 8.02 11.74 41.89
CA HIS A 95 7.45 11.09 43.06
C HIS A 95 8.55 10.47 43.95
N ALA A 96 9.50 9.74 43.37
CA ALA A 96 10.60 9.16 44.14
C ALA A 96 11.45 10.22 44.87
N GLN A 97 11.67 11.37 44.24
CA GLN A 97 12.39 12.49 44.86
C GLN A 97 11.56 13.22 45.92
N HIS A 98 10.26 13.37 45.70
CA HIS A 98 9.33 13.91 46.69
C HIS A 98 9.34 13.06 47.97
N GLU A 99 9.16 11.75 47.83
CA GLU A 99 9.18 10.79 48.95
C GLU A 99 10.51 10.85 49.70
N ALA A 100 11.64 10.97 48.98
CA ALA A 100 12.95 11.12 49.61
C ALA A 100 13.08 12.43 50.40
N ASP A 101 12.55 13.54 49.87
CA ASP A 101 12.57 14.84 50.56
C ASP A 101 11.65 14.82 51.79
N VAL A 102 10.48 14.21 51.68
CA VAL A 102 9.53 14.03 52.80
C VAL A 102 10.16 13.21 53.90
N ALA A 103 10.80 12.08 53.56
CA ALA A 103 11.50 11.23 54.53
C ALA A 103 12.66 11.98 55.20
N ALA A 104 13.47 12.73 54.44
CA ALA A 104 14.57 13.53 54.99
C ALA A 104 14.07 14.67 55.89
N PHE A 105 12.95 15.30 55.52
CA PHE A 105 12.30 16.30 56.35
C PHE A 105 11.79 15.70 57.68
N GLN A 106 11.14 14.54 57.62
CA GLN A 106 10.63 13.84 58.81
C GLN A 106 11.77 13.47 59.77
N ASP A 107 12.83 12.83 59.26
CA ASP A 107 14.02 12.47 60.05
C ASP A 107 14.68 13.69 60.71
N CYS A 108 14.74 14.82 60.01
CA CYS A 108 15.20 16.08 60.57
C CYS A 108 14.27 16.60 61.67
N SER A 109 12.95 16.57 61.44
CA SER A 109 11.95 17.11 62.38
C SER A 109 11.80 16.28 63.65
N ASP A 110 12.12 14.98 63.59
CA ASP A 110 12.12 14.08 64.74
C ASP A 110 13.34 14.32 65.67
N ASN A 111 14.31 15.12 65.23
CA ASN A 111 15.48 15.48 66.03
C ASN A 111 15.14 16.57 67.05
N LEU A 112 15.35 16.27 68.33
CA LEU A 112 14.99 17.12 69.48
C LEU A 112 15.57 18.55 69.44
N PHE A 113 16.65 18.77 68.67
CA PHE A 113 17.36 20.05 68.58
C PHE A 113 17.07 20.81 67.28
N ALA A 114 16.28 20.24 66.36
CA ALA A 114 15.95 20.88 65.10
C ALA A 114 14.62 21.64 65.19
N THR A 115 14.54 22.79 64.51
CA THR A 115 13.29 23.53 64.34
C THR A 115 12.64 23.16 63.01
N GLU A 116 11.31 23.15 62.94
CA GLU A 116 10.58 22.82 61.72
C GLU A 116 11.01 23.72 60.54
N GLU A 117 11.15 25.02 60.79
CA GLU A 117 11.64 25.98 59.79
C GLU A 117 13.08 25.68 59.33
N GLY A 118 13.95 25.26 60.26
CA GLY A 118 15.32 24.87 59.95
C GLY A 118 15.40 23.60 59.11
N CYS A 119 14.52 22.63 59.38
CA CYS A 119 14.41 21.40 58.59
C CYS A 119 13.84 21.67 57.20
N ARG A 120 12.79 22.51 57.09
CA ARG A 120 12.22 22.89 55.79
C ARG A 120 13.21 23.69 54.93
N ALA A 121 14.04 24.53 55.56
CA ALA A 121 15.10 25.25 54.86
C ALA A 121 16.22 24.33 54.35
N LYS A 122 16.55 23.25 55.08
CA LYS A 122 17.55 22.26 54.66
C LYS A 122 17.02 21.23 53.66
N HIS A 123 15.77 20.83 53.80
CA HIS A 123 15.11 19.80 52.98
C HIS A 123 13.84 20.36 52.35
N PRO A 124 13.96 21.21 51.31
CA PRO A 124 12.80 21.70 50.59
C PRO A 124 12.12 20.56 49.85
N ILE A 125 10.88 20.26 50.23
CA ILE A 125 10.07 19.20 49.61
C ILE A 125 9.68 19.64 48.19
N ARG A 126 10.18 18.91 47.18
CA ARG A 126 9.83 19.13 45.77
C ARG A 126 8.41 18.68 45.46
N PRO A 127 7.76 19.16 44.40
CA PRO A 127 6.43 18.68 44.02
C PRO A 127 6.47 17.23 43.51
N GLU A 128 5.37 16.50 43.72
CA GLU A 128 5.20 15.12 43.24
C GLU A 128 5.16 14.99 41.72
N ARG A 129 4.73 16.06 41.02
CA ARG A 129 4.58 16.13 39.55
C ARG A 129 5.29 17.34 38.98
N ASP A 130 5.67 17.24 37.71
CA ASP A 130 6.29 18.34 36.94
C ASP A 130 7.51 18.97 37.65
N CYS A 131 8.24 18.16 38.42
CA CYS A 131 9.43 18.59 39.13
C CYS A 131 10.62 18.80 38.17
N ALA A 132 11.58 19.61 38.59
CA ALA A 132 12.87 19.72 37.92
C ALA A 132 13.74 18.50 38.27
N LEU A 133 13.99 17.64 37.28
CA LEU A 133 14.91 16.52 37.43
C LEU A 133 16.38 16.96 37.27
N PRO A 134 17.33 16.24 37.87
CA PRO A 134 18.75 16.47 37.62
C PRO A 134 19.07 16.39 36.11
N GLY A 135 19.97 17.26 35.65
CA GLY A 135 20.33 17.38 34.23
C GLY A 135 20.61 16.05 33.51
N PRO A 136 21.43 15.15 34.07
CA PRO A 136 21.69 13.84 33.44
C PRO A 136 20.43 12.97 33.28
N THR A 137 19.55 12.97 34.28
CA THR A 137 18.30 12.20 34.26
C THR A 137 17.30 12.78 33.25
N ALA A 138 17.13 14.10 33.27
CA ALA A 138 16.27 14.82 32.33
C ALA A 138 16.72 14.60 30.87
N GLN A 139 18.04 14.67 30.64
CA GLN A 139 18.62 14.42 29.33
C GLN A 139 18.41 12.96 28.91
N SER A 140 18.68 12.00 29.78
CA SER A 140 18.45 10.57 29.49
C SER A 140 16.99 10.28 29.09
N TYR A 141 16.01 10.93 29.71
CA TYR A 141 14.60 10.73 29.35
C TYR A 141 14.23 11.41 28.05
N SER A 142 14.80 12.59 27.78
CA SER A 142 14.62 13.31 26.52
C SER A 142 15.23 12.51 25.36
N ASP A 143 16.45 12.02 25.52
CA ASP A 143 17.14 11.19 24.51
C ASP A 143 16.37 9.90 24.24
N ALA A 144 15.86 9.23 25.28
CA ALA A 144 15.06 8.02 25.12
C ALA A 144 13.73 8.29 24.38
N ARG A 145 13.10 9.45 24.59
CA ARG A 145 11.90 9.87 23.86
C ARG A 145 12.22 10.08 22.38
N GLU A 146 13.27 10.85 22.07
CA GLU A 146 13.66 11.12 20.70
C GLU A 146 14.11 9.85 19.96
N GLN A 147 14.83 8.95 20.65
CA GLN A 147 15.17 7.63 20.11
C GLN A 147 13.91 6.85 19.70
N ARG A 148 12.92 6.74 20.58
CA ARG A 148 11.66 6.04 20.26
C ARG A 148 10.91 6.69 19.10
N LYS A 149 10.88 8.02 19.02
CA LYS A 149 10.27 8.72 17.89
C LYS A 149 10.95 8.39 16.57
N ASN A 150 12.28 8.35 16.56
CA ASN A 150 13.07 7.95 15.39
C ASN A 150 12.77 6.50 14.99
N GLU A 151 12.61 5.60 15.96
CA GLU A 151 12.19 4.22 15.70
C GLU A 151 10.77 4.15 15.10
N CYS A 152 9.83 4.95 15.60
CA CYS A 152 8.48 5.05 15.02
C CYS A 152 8.53 5.54 13.56
N LEU A 153 9.34 6.56 13.28
CA LEU A 153 9.52 7.08 11.92
C LEU A 153 10.15 6.03 10.99
N ALA A 154 11.16 5.30 11.46
CA ALA A 154 11.79 4.22 10.69
C ALA A 154 10.80 3.11 10.34
N ARG A 155 9.90 2.74 11.27
CA ARG A 155 8.82 1.77 11.01
C ARG A 155 7.83 2.26 9.96
N LEU A 156 7.44 3.54 10.02
CA LEU A 156 6.55 4.14 9.02
C LEU A 156 7.21 4.12 7.63
N GLN A 157 8.48 4.51 7.54
CA GLN A 157 9.22 4.49 6.28
C GLN A 157 9.36 3.07 5.72
N ALA A 158 9.59 2.07 6.58
CA ALA A 158 9.64 0.67 6.17
C ALA A 158 8.28 0.18 5.65
N ALA A 159 7.17 0.57 6.30
CA ALA A 159 5.82 0.21 5.88
C ALA A 159 5.41 0.87 4.54
N GLN A 160 5.88 2.10 4.28
CA GLN A 160 5.61 2.82 3.04
C GLN A 160 6.56 2.42 1.88
N GLY A 161 7.82 2.12 2.20
CA GLY A 161 8.85 1.72 1.22
C GLY A 161 8.83 0.25 0.83
N GLY A 162 8.09 -0.60 1.55
CA GLY A 162 7.91 -2.02 1.25
C GLY A 162 6.97 -2.34 0.07
N GLY A 163 6.42 -1.32 -0.60
CA GLY A 163 5.71 -1.48 -1.86
C GLY A 163 6.68 -1.77 -2.99
N GLN A 164 7.11 -3.03 -3.15
CA GLN A 164 7.83 -3.48 -4.35
C GLN A 164 7.07 -3.02 -5.60
N PRO A 165 7.69 -2.27 -6.53
CA PRO A 165 7.13 -2.14 -7.87
C PRO A 165 7.04 -3.55 -8.45
N LEU A 166 5.89 -3.92 -9.02
CA LEU A 166 5.80 -5.11 -9.85
C LEU A 166 6.99 -5.12 -10.82
N PRO A 167 7.63 -6.27 -11.09
CA PRO A 167 8.65 -6.34 -12.11
C PRO A 167 8.00 -5.92 -13.43
N GLN A 168 8.27 -4.69 -13.86
CA GLN A 168 8.13 -4.29 -15.24
C GLN A 168 8.98 -5.28 -16.03
N GLN A 169 8.30 -6.24 -16.66
CA GLN A 169 8.90 -7.10 -17.67
C GLN A 169 9.49 -6.16 -18.73
N SER A 170 10.81 -6.04 -18.69
CA SER A 170 11.61 -5.38 -19.69
C SER A 170 11.38 -6.10 -21.02
N VAL A 171 10.62 -5.46 -21.89
CA VAL A 171 10.60 -5.75 -23.32
C VAL A 171 12.06 -5.67 -23.81
N PRO A 172 12.62 -6.71 -24.43
CA PRO A 172 14.01 -6.69 -24.87
C PRO A 172 14.21 -5.61 -25.92
N GLN A 173 14.94 -4.57 -25.53
CA GLN A 173 15.31 -3.45 -26.38
C GLN A 173 16.38 -3.94 -27.37
N MET A 174 15.95 -4.14 -28.61
CA MET A 174 16.77 -4.57 -29.73
C MET A 174 17.82 -3.49 -30.02
N ALA A 175 19.09 -3.84 -29.81
CA ALA A 175 20.23 -2.94 -30.00
C ALA A 175 20.40 -2.54 -31.48
N PRO A 176 20.60 -1.23 -31.79
CA PRO A 176 21.10 -0.84 -33.10
C PRO A 176 22.62 -1.07 -33.19
N GLN A 177 23.03 -1.75 -34.25
CA GLN A 177 24.42 -2.09 -34.57
C GLN A 177 25.30 -0.84 -34.77
N PRO A 178 26.59 -0.88 -34.40
CA PRO A 178 27.52 0.19 -34.73
C PRO A 178 27.91 0.16 -36.21
N MET A 179 27.70 1.28 -36.90
CA MET A 179 28.21 1.51 -38.25
C MET A 179 29.74 1.50 -38.26
N GLN A 180 30.28 0.68 -39.17
CA GLN A 180 31.69 0.60 -39.51
C GLN A 180 32.19 1.94 -40.08
N GLN A 181 33.20 2.54 -39.46
CA GLN A 181 33.95 3.65 -40.04
C GLN A 181 35.12 3.11 -40.85
N ALA A 182 35.17 3.50 -42.12
CA ALA A 182 36.22 3.17 -43.08
C ALA A 182 37.53 3.92 -42.77
N PRO A 183 38.71 3.35 -43.11
CA PRO A 183 40.00 3.98 -42.88
C PRO A 183 40.31 5.05 -43.94
N MET A 184 40.66 6.26 -43.50
CA MET A 184 41.26 7.27 -44.38
C MET A 184 42.77 7.05 -44.49
N SER A 185 43.20 6.77 -45.72
CA SER A 185 44.58 6.77 -46.20
C SER A 185 45.26 8.12 -45.95
N GLN A 186 46.42 8.11 -45.27
CA GLN A 186 47.37 9.21 -45.35
C GLN A 186 48.34 8.93 -46.50
N ALA A 187 48.21 9.72 -47.56
CA ALA A 187 49.18 9.85 -48.63
C ALA A 187 50.13 11.02 -48.34
N ALA A 188 51.34 10.88 -48.84
CA ALA A 188 52.55 11.62 -48.53
C ALA A 188 52.64 13.06 -49.07
N GLY A 189 53.58 13.80 -48.48
CA GLY A 189 54.49 14.75 -49.17
C GLY A 189 54.06 16.21 -49.20
N TYR A 190 54.82 17.10 -48.57
CA TYR A 190 55.99 17.80 -49.12
C TYR A 190 56.75 18.52 -48.01
#